data_AF-A1UPW5-F1
#
_entry.id   AF-A1UPW5-F1
#
_cell.length_a   1.000
_cell.length_b   1.000
_cell.length_c   1.000
_cell.angle_alpha   90.00
_cell.angle_beta   90.00
_cell.angle_gamma   90.00
#
_symmetry.space_group_name_H-M   'P 1'
#
loop_
_entity.id
_entity.type
_entity.pdbx_description
1 polymer ?
#
loop_
_entity_poly.entity_id
_entity_poly.type
_entity_poly.pdbx_seq_one_letter_code
_entity_poly.pdbx_strand_id
1 'polypeptide(L)'
;MTLGLGWWAFDLLTMTIFTAGFAGGLLLWLFFPAGGLWADVRMPFWIALSLFLLHRVEEKQMEFFAFLATVTGTSKPSATSLPVLLLVAVSVGAWLLTPILMRRNHPLGRYLAWTFFASMGLTELAHFAVFPWLNPSGITAYVPGMWTVLALAPVAWWGMWRLVRG
;
A
#
# COMPACT_ATOMS: atom_id res chain seq x y z
N MET A 1 -5.62 4.66 14.64
CA MET A 1 -6.93 4.61 13.95
C MET A 1 -6.97 3.57 12.84
N THR A 2 -5.95 3.47 11.98
CA THR A 2 -5.83 2.44 10.92
C THR A 2 -5.70 1.01 11.45
N LEU A 3 -5.01 0.79 12.57
CA LEU A 3 -4.86 -0.55 13.17
C LEU A 3 -6.20 -1.16 13.62
N GLY A 4 -7.03 -0.38 14.33
CA GLY A 4 -8.35 -0.84 14.79
C GLY A 4 -9.35 -1.06 13.66
N LEU A 5 -9.31 -0.21 12.62
CA LEU A 5 -10.09 -0.42 11.39
C LEU A 5 -9.60 -1.64 10.60
N GLY A 6 -8.28 -1.86 10.54
CA GLY A 6 -7.67 -3.02 9.88
C GLY A 6 -8.08 -4.33 10.55
N TRP A 7 -8.04 -4.40 11.88
CA TRP A 7 -8.52 -5.55 12.65
C TRP A 7 -10.02 -5.82 12.46
N TRP A 8 -10.83 -4.77 12.25
CA TRP A 8 -12.26 -4.92 12.01
C TRP A 8 -12.59 -5.34 10.57
N ALA A 9 -11.79 -4.88 9.60
CA ALA A 9 -12.00 -5.16 8.18
C ALA A 9 -11.40 -6.50 7.74
N PHE A 10 -10.34 -6.96 8.40
CA PHE A 10 -9.52 -8.10 7.98
C PHE A 10 -9.05 -8.96 9.16
N ASP A 11 -8.55 -10.15 8.84
CA ASP A 11 -7.87 -11.01 9.79
C ASP A 11 -6.50 -10.45 10.22
N LEU A 12 -5.89 -11.08 11.24
CA LEU A 12 -4.62 -10.66 11.83
C LEU A 12 -3.47 -10.63 10.83
N LEU A 13 -3.37 -11.61 9.92
CA LEU A 13 -2.28 -11.67 8.94
C LEU A 13 -2.39 -10.50 7.98
N THR A 14 -3.56 -10.34 7.36
CA THR A 14 -3.84 -9.26 6.42
C THR A 14 -3.63 -7.90 7.07
N MET A 15 -4.16 -7.70 8.28
CA MET A 15 -3.94 -6.47 9.06
C MET A 15 -2.44 -6.20 9.30
N THR A 16 -1.67 -7.22 9.66
CA THR A 16 -0.22 -7.08 9.92
C THR A 16 0.53 -6.65 8.66
N ILE A 17 0.22 -7.28 7.52
CA ILE A 17 0.81 -6.92 6.23
C ILE A 17 0.50 -5.46 5.88
N PHE A 18 -0.77 -5.05 5.91
CA PHE A 18 -1.16 -3.67 5.61
C PHE A 18 -0.53 -2.66 6.57
N THR A 19 -0.38 -3.02 7.83
CA THR A 19 0.27 -2.18 8.85
C THR A 19 1.73 -1.90 8.51
N ALA A 20 2.44 -2.84 7.89
CA ALA A 20 3.86 -2.70 7.57
C ALA A 20 4.15 -1.44 6.73
N GLY A 21 3.28 -1.11 5.76
CA GLY A 21 3.42 0.08 4.93
C GLY A 21 3.24 1.39 5.72
N PHE A 22 2.21 1.47 6.56
CA PHE A 22 1.96 2.66 7.39
C PHE A 22 3.04 2.84 8.47
N ALA A 23 3.39 1.77 9.18
CA ALA A 23 4.42 1.79 10.20
C ALA A 23 5.80 2.05 9.59
N GLY A 24 6.11 1.40 8.47
CA GLY A 24 7.34 1.63 7.71
C GLY A 24 7.45 3.07 7.22
N GLY A 25 6.39 3.63 6.64
CA GLY A 25 6.35 5.02 6.23
C GLY A 25 6.50 6.01 7.39
N LEU A 26 5.88 5.72 8.55
CA LEU A 26 6.09 6.52 9.75
C LEU A 26 7.55 6.50 10.19
N LEU A 27 8.16 5.32 10.29
CA LEU A 27 9.56 5.16 10.68
C LEU A 27 10.49 5.88 9.70
N LEU A 28 10.31 5.67 8.39
CA LEU A 28 11.10 6.33 7.36
C LEU A 28 10.98 7.85 7.44
N TRP A 29 9.78 8.38 7.68
CA TRP A 29 9.60 9.81 7.87
C TRP A 29 10.30 10.35 9.13
N LEU A 30 10.30 9.59 10.24
CA LEU A 30 11.00 9.99 11.46
C LEU A 30 12.53 10.01 11.27
N PHE A 31 13.09 9.10 10.46
CA PHE A 31 14.52 9.08 10.15
C PHE A 31 14.93 10.07 9.04
N PHE A 32 14.03 10.36 8.10
CA PHE A 32 14.25 11.27 6.97
C PHE A 32 13.17 12.35 6.91
N PRO A 33 13.06 13.23 7.93
CA PRO A 33 11.97 14.19 8.05
C PRO A 33 12.09 15.36 7.06
N ALA A 34 13.32 15.75 6.70
CA ALA A 34 13.66 16.86 5.81
C ALA A 34 13.61 16.47 4.33
N GLY A 35 12.59 15.70 3.93
CA GLY A 35 12.51 15.15 2.58
C GLY A 35 12.17 16.15 1.47
N GLY A 36 12.37 15.71 0.23
CA GLY A 36 12.16 16.44 -1.02
C GLY A 36 10.79 17.13 -1.13
N LEU A 37 10.74 18.12 -2.01
CA LEU A 37 9.54 18.93 -2.25
C LEU A 37 8.54 18.16 -3.12
N TRP A 38 7.31 18.69 -3.23
CA TRP A 38 6.32 18.10 -4.14
C TRP A 38 6.83 17.99 -5.58
N ALA A 39 7.62 18.98 -6.05
CA ALA A 39 8.19 18.98 -7.39
C ALA A 39 9.06 17.74 -7.67
N ASP A 40 9.74 17.24 -6.64
CA ASP A 40 10.68 16.14 -6.74
C ASP A 40 9.98 14.78 -6.88
N VAL A 41 8.84 14.65 -6.21
CA VAL A 41 8.10 13.39 -6.10
C VAL A 41 6.83 13.35 -6.94
N ARG A 42 6.44 14.46 -7.59
CA ARG A 42 5.18 14.53 -8.36
C ARG A 42 5.06 13.41 -9.40
N MET A 43 6.15 13.11 -10.09
CA MET A 43 6.19 12.09 -11.14
C MET A 43 6.04 10.68 -10.56
N PRO A 44 6.93 10.23 -9.65
CA PRO A 44 6.77 8.90 -9.06
C PRO A 44 5.44 8.77 -8.30
N PHE A 45 4.93 9.83 -7.69
CA PHE A 45 3.64 9.80 -6.99
C PHE A 45 2.50 9.46 -7.94
N TRP A 46 2.33 10.20 -9.03
CA TRP A 46 1.23 9.95 -9.96
C TRP A 46 1.37 8.63 -10.70
N ILE A 47 2.60 8.26 -11.10
CA ILE A 47 2.84 6.97 -11.75
C ILE A 47 2.52 5.82 -10.77
N ALA A 48 3.00 5.87 -9.53
CA ALA A 48 2.69 4.86 -8.52
C ALA A 48 1.18 4.81 -8.24
N LEU A 49 0.49 5.95 -8.17
CA LEU A 49 -0.95 5.96 -7.94
C LEU A 49 -1.70 5.30 -9.10
N SER A 50 -1.31 5.58 -10.35
CA SER A 50 -1.89 4.91 -11.52
C SER A 50 -1.61 3.40 -11.52
N LEU A 51 -0.37 2.99 -11.21
CA LEU A 51 0.00 1.58 -11.10
C LEU A 51 -0.75 0.88 -9.96
N PHE A 52 -0.98 1.57 -8.84
CA PHE A 52 -1.80 1.05 -7.74
C PHE A 52 -3.26 0.83 -8.17
N LEU A 53 -3.84 1.76 -8.96
CA LEU A 53 -5.18 1.55 -9.50
C LEU A 53 -5.23 0.34 -10.44
N LEU A 54 -4.21 0.16 -11.29
CA LEU A 54 -4.09 -1.04 -12.14
C LEU A 54 -3.93 -2.31 -11.30
N HIS A 55 -3.13 -2.25 -10.23
CA HIS A 55 -2.94 -3.34 -9.28
C HIS A 55 -4.27 -3.75 -8.62
N ARG A 56 -5.06 -2.78 -8.15
CA ARG A 56 -6.40 -3.04 -7.60
C ARG A 56 -7.37 -3.66 -8.62
N VAL A 57 -7.24 -3.31 -9.91
CA VAL A 57 -8.02 -3.94 -10.99
C VAL A 57 -7.58 -5.38 -11.21
N GLU A 58 -6.28 -5.65 -11.25
CA GLU A 58 -5.73 -7.01 -11.36
C GLU A 58 -6.19 -7.88 -10.19
N GLU A 59 -5.98 -7.43 -8.94
CA GLU A 59 -6.41 -8.14 -7.73
C GLU A 59 -7.91 -8.46 -7.75
N LYS A 60 -8.73 -7.53 -8.25
CA LYS A 60 -10.17 -7.75 -8.39
C LYS A 60 -10.48 -8.80 -9.45
N GLN A 61 -9.92 -8.69 -10.65
CA GLN A 61 -10.19 -9.61 -11.76
C GLN A 61 -9.69 -11.03 -11.48
N MET A 62 -8.59 -11.14 -10.75
CA MET A 62 -7.93 -12.40 -10.41
C MET A 62 -8.36 -12.92 -9.01
N GLU A 63 -9.39 -12.30 -8.41
CA GLU A 63 -10.02 -12.76 -7.15
C GLU A 63 -9.07 -12.86 -5.94
N PHE A 64 -8.17 -11.88 -5.76
CA PHE A 64 -7.23 -11.82 -4.64
C PHE A 64 -7.88 -12.00 -3.26
N PHE A 65 -9.05 -11.39 -3.03
CA PHE A 65 -9.74 -11.56 -1.75
C PHE A 65 -10.30 -12.98 -1.54
N ALA A 66 -10.61 -13.71 -2.61
CA ALA A 66 -10.99 -15.13 -2.49
C ALA A 66 -9.75 -15.99 -2.17
N PHE A 67 -8.60 -15.65 -2.77
CA PHE A 67 -7.32 -16.23 -2.39
C PHE A 67 -7.01 -15.97 -0.90
N LEU A 68 -7.12 -14.73 -0.42
CA LEU A 68 -6.92 -14.40 0.99
C LEU A 68 -7.84 -15.22 1.90
N ALA A 69 -9.14 -15.23 1.63
CA ALA A 69 -10.12 -16.03 2.38
C ALA A 69 -9.74 -17.52 2.47
N THR A 70 -9.18 -18.07 1.39
CA THR A 70 -8.72 -19.46 1.33
C THR A 70 -7.52 -19.70 2.25
N VAL A 71 -6.52 -18.80 2.22
CA VAL A 71 -5.27 -18.99 2.99
C VAL A 71 -5.40 -18.59 4.46
N THR A 72 -6.33 -17.70 4.79
CA THR A 72 -6.59 -17.27 6.18
C THR A 72 -7.70 -18.08 6.85
N GLY A 73 -8.48 -18.85 6.08
CA GLY A 73 -9.67 -19.56 6.57
C GLY A 73 -10.80 -18.62 6.99
N THR A 74 -10.76 -17.34 6.59
CA THR A 74 -11.79 -16.34 6.92
C THR A 74 -12.74 -16.09 5.75
N SER A 75 -13.92 -15.57 6.03
CA SER A 75 -14.86 -15.20 4.97
C SER A 75 -14.37 -13.97 4.22
N LYS A 76 -14.54 -13.97 2.89
CA LYS A 76 -14.25 -12.80 2.03
C LYS A 76 -15.03 -11.59 2.56
N PRO A 77 -14.35 -10.52 3.02
CA PRO A 77 -15.05 -9.33 3.49
C PRO A 77 -15.83 -8.72 2.33
N SER A 78 -17.07 -8.30 2.59
CA SER A 78 -17.87 -7.61 1.57
C SER A 78 -17.17 -6.30 1.18
N ALA A 79 -16.96 -6.09 -0.11
CA ALA A 79 -16.31 -4.88 -0.63
C ALA A 79 -17.10 -3.60 -0.31
N THR A 80 -18.40 -3.71 -0.02
CA THR A 80 -19.27 -2.61 0.40
C THR A 80 -19.51 -2.57 1.90
N SER A 81 -18.82 -3.43 2.67
CA SER A 81 -18.91 -3.37 4.12
C SER A 81 -18.34 -2.04 4.64
N LEU A 82 -18.98 -1.49 5.66
CA LEU A 82 -18.56 -0.24 6.29
C LEU A 82 -17.06 -0.24 6.70
N PRO A 83 -16.48 -1.32 7.26
CA PRO A 83 -15.06 -1.36 7.61
C PRO A 83 -14.14 -1.18 6.41
N VAL A 84 -14.43 -1.85 5.30
CA VAL A 84 -13.65 -1.76 4.06
C VAL A 84 -13.77 -0.36 3.46
N LEU A 85 -14.98 0.20 3.41
CA LEU A 85 -15.20 1.56 2.92
C LEU A 85 -14.44 2.61 3.75
N LEU A 86 -14.51 2.51 5.08
CA LEU A 86 -13.77 3.41 5.98
C LEU A 86 -12.27 3.25 5.82
N LEU A 87 -11.77 2.02 5.68
CA LEU A 87 -10.34 1.79 5.48
C LEU A 87 -9.85 2.43 4.17
N VAL A 88 -10.58 2.25 3.06
CA VAL A 88 -10.25 2.88 1.78
C VAL A 88 -10.32 4.41 1.89
N ALA A 89 -11.39 4.94 2.49
CA ALA A 89 -11.55 6.39 2.66
C ALA A 89 -10.41 7.00 3.48
N VAL A 90 -10.02 6.35 4.58
CA VAL A 90 -8.94 6.84 5.45
C VAL A 90 -7.57 6.65 4.79
N SER A 91 -7.30 5.52 4.13
CA SER A 91 -6.00 5.25 3.51
C SER A 91 -5.81 6.04 2.21
N VAL A 92 -6.58 5.71 1.17
CA VAL A 92 -6.50 6.34 -0.15
C VAL A 92 -6.84 7.82 -0.05
N GLY A 93 -7.86 8.18 0.73
CA GLY A 93 -8.22 9.59 0.95
C GLY A 93 -7.08 10.38 1.59
N ALA A 94 -6.38 9.82 2.58
CA ALA A 94 -5.20 10.48 3.15
C ALA A 94 -4.08 10.63 2.11
N TRP A 95 -3.80 9.60 1.30
CA TRP A 95 -2.78 9.70 0.25
C TRP A 95 -3.12 10.75 -0.80
N LEU A 96 -4.38 10.92 -1.16
CA LEU A 96 -4.83 11.97 -2.09
C LEU A 96 -4.64 13.40 -1.54
N LEU A 97 -4.48 13.58 -0.21
CA LEU A 97 -4.13 14.87 0.37
C LEU A 97 -2.63 15.21 0.25
N THR A 98 -1.77 14.22 -0.07
CA THR A 98 -0.32 14.39 -0.20
C THR A 98 0.06 15.56 -1.11
N PRO A 99 -0.45 15.69 -2.35
CA PRO A 99 -0.05 16.78 -3.25
C PRO A 99 -0.42 18.16 -2.69
N ILE A 100 -1.57 18.26 -2.01
CA ILE A 100 -2.05 19.53 -1.44
C ILE A 100 -1.15 19.95 -0.27
N LEU A 101 -0.89 19.03 0.65
CA LEU A 101 -0.10 19.30 1.85
C LEU A 101 1.38 19.54 1.54
N MET A 102 1.97 18.77 0.62
CA MET A 102 3.36 18.96 0.21
C MET A 102 3.58 20.27 -0.54
N ARG A 103 2.63 20.70 -1.40
CA ARG A 103 2.72 22.03 -2.07
C ARG A 103 2.69 23.19 -1.08
N ARG A 104 2.04 23.00 0.07
CA ARG A 104 2.03 23.96 1.19
C ARG A 104 3.21 23.80 2.15
N ASN A 105 4.19 22.94 1.81
CA ASN A 105 5.33 22.58 2.66
C ASN A 105 4.94 22.05 4.05
N HIS A 106 3.71 21.56 4.22
CA HIS A 106 3.22 21.06 5.50
C HIS A 106 3.91 19.72 5.82
N PRO A 107 4.46 19.51 7.03
CA PRO A 107 5.19 18.28 7.39
C PRO A 107 4.37 17.00 7.17
N LEU A 108 3.07 17.06 7.44
CA LEU A 108 2.15 15.95 7.21
C LEU A 108 2.11 15.49 5.75
N GLY A 109 2.36 16.38 4.78
CA GLY A 109 2.44 16.00 3.37
C GLY A 109 3.59 15.03 3.11
N ARG A 110 4.77 15.26 3.70
CA ARG A 110 5.92 14.35 3.56
C ARG A 110 5.68 13.03 4.25
N TYR A 111 5.06 13.05 5.43
CA TYR A 111 4.62 11.85 6.13
C TYR A 111 3.67 11.00 5.25
N LEU A 112 2.67 11.63 4.64
CA LEU A 112 1.72 10.92 3.78
C LEU A 112 2.39 10.37 2.52
N ALA A 113 3.34 11.10 1.93
CA ALA A 113 4.15 10.59 0.82
C ALA A 113 4.98 9.36 1.22
N TRP A 114 5.62 9.39 2.39
CA TRP A 114 6.36 8.26 2.93
C TRP A 114 5.47 7.03 3.14
N THR A 115 4.31 7.19 3.77
CA THR A 115 3.36 6.07 3.96
C THR A 115 2.81 5.54 2.64
N PHE A 116 2.54 6.41 1.67
CA PHE A 116 2.10 5.99 0.34
C PHE A 116 3.16 5.13 -0.35
N PHE A 117 4.39 5.64 -0.49
CA PHE A 117 5.44 4.89 -1.17
C PHE A 117 5.90 3.66 -0.38
N ALA A 118 5.89 3.70 0.95
CA ALA A 118 6.19 2.53 1.77
C ALA A 118 5.12 1.43 1.61
N SER A 119 3.84 1.79 1.56
CA SER A 119 2.79 0.81 1.27
C SER A 119 2.97 0.19 -0.12
N MET A 120 3.17 1.00 -1.16
CA MET A 120 3.35 0.49 -2.53
C MET A 120 4.65 -0.31 -2.72
N GLY A 121 5.73 0.07 -2.01
CA GLY A 121 7.06 -0.47 -2.19
C GLY A 121 7.45 -1.55 -1.19
N LEU A 122 6.75 -1.71 -0.07
CA LEU A 122 7.06 -2.70 0.97
C LEU A 122 5.89 -3.64 1.20
N THR A 123 4.68 -3.13 1.48
CA THR A 123 3.50 -3.97 1.73
C THR A 123 3.19 -4.85 0.53
N GLU A 124 3.20 -4.26 -0.67
CA GLU A 124 2.81 -5.01 -1.88
C GLU A 124 3.79 -6.12 -2.26
N LEU A 125 5.01 -6.09 -1.74
CA LEU A 125 5.96 -7.21 -1.90
C LEU A 125 5.48 -8.50 -1.22
N ALA A 126 4.47 -8.44 -0.36
CA ALA A 126 3.84 -9.63 0.22
C ALA A 126 3.36 -10.62 -0.85
N HIS A 127 2.99 -10.14 -2.05
CA HIS A 127 2.67 -10.95 -3.23
C HIS A 127 3.79 -11.90 -3.66
N PHE A 128 5.04 -11.57 -3.32
CA PHE A 128 6.22 -12.38 -3.61
C PHE A 128 6.83 -13.01 -2.35
N ALA A 129 6.81 -12.28 -1.24
CA ALA A 129 7.56 -12.66 -0.05
C ALA A 129 6.74 -13.43 0.99
N VAL A 130 5.40 -13.32 0.97
CA VAL A 130 4.52 -13.87 2.02
C VAL A 130 3.50 -14.82 1.42
N PHE A 131 2.64 -14.34 0.52
CA PHE A 131 1.51 -15.11 -0.01
C PHE A 131 1.90 -16.40 -0.76
N PRO A 132 3.01 -16.47 -1.51
CA PRO A 132 3.41 -17.73 -2.14
C PRO A 132 3.65 -18.87 -1.14
N TRP A 133 4.15 -18.57 0.06
CA TRP A 133 4.35 -19.56 1.13
C TRP A 133 3.05 -20.10 1.72
N LEU A 134 1.94 -19.37 1.53
CA LEU A 134 0.62 -19.72 2.02
C LEU A 134 -0.27 -20.33 0.93
N ASN A 135 0.19 -20.32 -0.32
CA ASN A 135 -0.60 -20.77 -1.45
C ASN A 135 -0.74 -22.31 -1.43
N PRO A 136 -1.97 -22.86 -1.33
CA PRO A 136 -2.18 -24.31 -1.32
C PRO A 136 -1.73 -25.00 -2.61
N SER A 137 -1.62 -24.25 -3.70
CA SER A 137 -1.14 -24.74 -5.01
C SER A 137 0.39 -24.77 -5.11
N GLY A 138 1.11 -24.39 -4.05
CA GLY A 138 2.57 -24.39 -3.96
C GLY A 138 3.22 -23.01 -4.18
N ILE A 139 4.49 -22.90 -3.80
CA ILE A 139 5.25 -21.64 -3.75
C ILE A 139 5.50 -21.00 -5.12
N THR A 140 5.49 -21.77 -6.20
CA THR A 140 5.67 -21.27 -7.56
C THR A 140 4.36 -20.84 -8.21
N ALA A 141 3.23 -21.08 -7.56
CA ALA A 141 1.93 -20.71 -8.08
C ALA A 141 1.75 -19.19 -8.03
N TYR A 142 1.12 -18.67 -9.07
CA TYR A 142 0.80 -17.26 -9.18
C TYR A 142 -0.15 -16.81 -8.06
N VAL A 143 0.14 -15.65 -7.47
CA VAL A 143 -0.72 -14.93 -6.53
C VAL A 143 -1.28 -13.70 -7.25
N PRO A 144 -2.61 -13.51 -7.27
CA PRO A 144 -3.25 -12.31 -7.83
C PRO A 144 -2.57 -11.02 -7.32
N GLY A 145 -2.10 -10.16 -8.22
CA GLY A 145 -1.41 -8.91 -7.87
C GLY A 145 0.09 -8.91 -8.19
N MET A 146 0.72 -10.07 -8.38
CA MET A 146 2.16 -10.16 -8.66
C MET A 146 2.59 -9.37 -9.90
N TRP A 147 1.80 -9.37 -10.98
CA TRP A 147 2.24 -8.77 -12.25
C TRP A 147 2.42 -7.26 -12.15
N THR A 148 1.42 -6.56 -11.62
CA THR A 148 1.48 -5.11 -11.46
C THR A 148 2.49 -4.68 -10.39
N VAL A 149 2.74 -5.50 -9.35
CA VAL A 149 3.73 -5.17 -8.32
C VAL A 149 5.15 -5.06 -8.87
N LEU A 150 5.50 -5.83 -9.90
CA LEU A 150 6.80 -5.74 -10.57
C LEU A 150 7.12 -4.33 -11.08
N ALA A 151 6.11 -3.57 -11.49
CA ALA A 151 6.26 -2.18 -11.90
C ALA A 151 6.01 -1.20 -10.75
N LEU A 152 5.00 -1.47 -9.92
CA LEU A 152 4.57 -0.59 -8.83
C LEU A 152 5.66 -0.38 -7.78
N ALA A 153 6.28 -1.47 -7.29
CA ALA A 153 7.25 -1.37 -6.20
C ALA A 153 8.52 -0.58 -6.60
N PRO A 154 9.13 -0.79 -7.79
CA PRO A 154 10.25 0.05 -8.23
C PRO A 154 9.92 1.54 -8.37
N VAL A 155 8.73 1.88 -8.86
CA VAL A 155 8.30 3.30 -8.92
C VAL A 155 8.13 3.88 -7.52
N ALA A 156 7.61 3.09 -6.58
CA ALA A 156 7.50 3.51 -5.19
C ALA A 156 8.87 3.74 -4.55
N TRP A 157 9.85 2.85 -4.81
CA TRP A 157 11.23 3.04 -4.36
C TRP A 157 11.89 4.26 -4.99
N TRP A 158 11.61 4.54 -6.27
CA TRP A 158 12.04 5.78 -6.91
C TRP A 158 11.45 7.00 -6.20
N GLY A 159 10.17 6.96 -5.81
CA GLY A 159 9.53 7.99 -4.99
C GLY A 159 10.20 8.21 -3.64
N MET A 160 10.51 7.13 -2.91
CA MET A 160 11.26 7.20 -1.65
C MET A 160 12.66 7.77 -1.85
N TRP A 161 13.36 7.38 -2.91
CA TRP A 161 14.69 7.92 -3.23
C TRP A 161 14.64 9.43 -3.51
N ARG A 162 13.64 9.91 -4.25
CA ARG A 162 13.41 11.36 -4.46
C ARG A 162 13.07 12.08 -3.15
N LEU A 163 12.29 11.46 -2.26
CA LEU A 163 12.04 12.02 -0.92
C LEU A 163 13.32 12.18 -0.11
N VAL A 164 14.29 11.27 -0.23
CA VAL A 164 15.57 11.39 0.49
C VAL A 164 16.48 12.45 -0.14
N ARG A 165 16.53 12.53 -1.48
CA ARG A 165 17.57 13.31 -2.18
C ARG A 165 17.18 14.72 -2.60
N GLY A 166 15.90 15.03 -2.78
CA GLY A 166 15.50 16.18 -3.61
C GLY A 166 15.52 15.77 -5.07
#